data_AF-A0A3C1KER3-F1
#
_entry.id   AF-A0A3C1KER3-F1
#
_cell.length_a   1.000
_cell.length_b   1.000
_cell.length_c   1.000
_cell.angle_alpha   90.00
_cell.angle_beta   90.00
_cell.angle_gamma   90.00
#
_symmetry.space_group_name_H-M   'P 1'
#
loop_
_entity.id
_entity.type
_entity.pdbx_description
1 polymer ?
#
loop_
_entity_poly.entity_id
_entity_poly.type
_entity_poly.pdbx_seq_one_letter_code
_entity_poly.pdbx_strand_id
1 'polypeptide(L)'
;MNVVRTLFVSSRPVSWINTAYPFGAAYLLATREISVTLVVGVVFFLIPYNLAMYGINDVFDYESDLRNPRKGGAHGAVLDRRLHRVTLWAAGLSCLPFVVYLVIVGSALSWL
;
A
#
# COMPACT_ATOMS: atom_id res chain seq x y z
N MET A 1 -11.67 -16.86 7.50
CA MET A 1 -11.40 -15.98 6.33
C MET A 1 -9.98 -16.27 5.84
N ASN A 2 -9.76 -16.39 4.53
CA ASN A 2 -8.42 -16.68 3.98
C ASN A 2 -7.50 -15.45 4.20
N VAL A 3 -6.26 -15.68 4.66
CA VAL A 3 -5.23 -14.65 4.92
C VAL A 3 -5.06 -13.72 3.71
N VAL A 4 -4.96 -14.28 2.49
CA VAL A 4 -4.79 -13.50 1.26
C VAL A 4 -5.96 -12.55 1.04
N ARG A 5 -7.19 -13.01 1.28
CA ARG A 5 -8.40 -12.19 1.15
C ARG A 5 -8.42 -11.08 2.19
N THR A 6 -7.97 -11.34 3.42
CA THR A 6 -7.90 -10.31 4.46
C THR A 6 -6.88 -9.22 4.11
N LEU A 7 -5.69 -9.59 3.65
CA LEU A 7 -4.67 -8.62 3.23
C LEU A 7 -5.16 -7.78 2.03
N PHE A 8 -5.81 -8.42 1.06
CA PHE A 8 -6.39 -7.73 -0.09
C PHE A 8 -7.49 -6.72 0.29
N VAL A 9 -8.35 -7.06 1.25
CA VAL A 9 -9.39 -6.12 1.71
C VAL A 9 -8.79 -5.01 2.58
N SER A 10 -7.82 -5.33 3.43
CA SER A 10 -7.15 -4.36 4.31
C SER A 10 -6.37 -3.31 3.51
N SER A 11 -5.89 -3.63 2.30
CA SER A 11 -5.28 -2.63 1.41
C SER A 11 -6.30 -1.70 0.73
N ARG A 12 -7.61 -1.83 0.98
CA ARG A 12 -8.69 -0.95 0.49
C ARG A 12 -8.65 -0.73 -1.03
N PRO A 13 -9.00 -1.74 -1.85
CA PRO A 13 -8.92 -1.69 -3.32
C PRO A 13 -9.59 -0.50 -3.98
N VAL A 14 -10.71 -0.03 -3.41
CA VAL A 14 -11.43 1.16 -3.90
C VAL A 14 -10.56 2.43 -3.82
N SER A 15 -9.65 2.50 -2.84
CA SER A 15 -8.76 3.65 -2.63
C SER A 15 -7.44 3.55 -3.38
N TRP A 16 -7.14 2.43 -4.06
CA TRP A 16 -5.86 2.23 -4.73
C TRP A 16 -5.54 3.28 -5.80
N ILE A 17 -6.58 3.75 -6.48
CA ILE A 17 -6.45 4.75 -7.54
C ILE A 17 -5.90 6.07 -6.98
N ASN A 18 -6.21 6.41 -5.72
CA ASN A 18 -5.82 7.67 -5.10
C ASN A 18 -4.30 7.83 -4.96
N THR A 19 -3.54 6.73 -4.95
CA THR A 19 -2.08 6.75 -4.84
C THR A 19 -1.41 6.43 -6.18
N ALA A 20 -1.95 5.47 -6.93
CA ALA A 20 -1.38 5.07 -8.21
C ALA A 20 -1.55 6.13 -9.30
N TYR A 21 -2.73 6.79 -9.35
CA TYR A 21 -3.00 7.77 -10.39
C TYR A 21 -2.12 9.02 -10.27
N PRO A 22 -1.99 9.68 -9.10
CA PRO A 22 -1.11 10.85 -8.98
C PRO A 22 0.34 10.52 -9.31
N PHE A 23 0.85 9.36 -8.87
CA PHE A 23 2.20 8.91 -9.22
C PHE A 23 2.35 8.75 -10.75
N GLY A 24 1.45 7.98 -11.37
CA GLY A 24 1.53 7.69 -12.80
C GLY A 24 1.42 8.96 -13.66
N ALA A 25 0.50 9.85 -13.30
CA ALA A 25 0.32 11.13 -13.97
C ALA A 25 1.56 12.03 -13.82
N ALA A 26 2.08 12.20 -12.59
CA ALA A 26 3.25 13.04 -12.34
C ALA A 26 4.49 12.51 -13.08
N TYR A 27 4.74 11.19 -13.02
CA TYR A 27 5.86 10.56 -13.71
C TYR A 27 5.75 10.75 -15.22
N LEU A 28 4.59 10.42 -15.81
CA LEU A 28 4.39 10.53 -17.26
C LEU A 28 4.51 11.99 -17.74
N LEU A 29 4.01 12.96 -16.98
CA LEU A 29 4.12 14.37 -17.33
C LEU A 29 5.57 14.88 -17.23
N ALA A 30 6.34 14.39 -16.26
CA ALA A 30 7.73 14.77 -16.05
C ALA A 30 8.68 14.17 -17.10
N THR A 31 8.53 12.88 -17.41
CA THR A 31 9.42 12.16 -18.33
C THR A 31 8.93 12.16 -19.77
N ARG A 32 7.61 12.30 -19.98
CA ARG A 32 6.94 12.15 -21.28
C ARG A 32 7.15 10.80 -21.94
N GLU A 33 7.45 9.76 -21.14
CA GLU A 33 7.79 8.44 -21.62
C GLU A 33 7.07 7.33 -20.84
N ILE A 34 6.60 6.32 -21.58
CA ILE A 34 6.11 5.07 -21.00
C ILE A 34 7.32 4.14 -20.83
N SER A 35 7.84 4.06 -19.60
CA SER A 35 9.01 3.27 -19.25
C SER A 35 8.66 2.13 -18.30
N VAL A 36 9.58 1.17 -18.14
CA VAL A 36 9.46 0.11 -17.12
C VAL A 36 9.30 0.71 -15.72
N THR A 37 10.04 1.77 -15.40
CA THR A 37 9.96 2.47 -14.12
C THR A 37 8.56 3.03 -13.85
N LEU A 38 7.90 3.61 -14.87
CA LEU A 38 6.51 4.06 -14.75
C LEU A 38 5.58 2.91 -14.35
N VAL A 39 5.65 1.79 -15.08
CA VAL A 39 4.80 0.62 -14.83
C VAL A 39 5.05 0.04 -13.45
N VAL A 40 6.32 -0.16 -13.08
CA VAL A 40 6.72 -0.69 -11.76
C VAL A 40 6.24 0.22 -10.63
N GLY A 41 6.42 1.53 -10.77
CA GLY A 41 5.96 2.49 -9.77
C GLY A 41 4.43 2.53 -9.65
N VAL A 42 3.69 2.49 -10.77
CA VAL A 42 2.23 2.42 -10.75
C VAL A 42 1.77 1.15 -10.02
N VAL A 43 2.35 -0.02 -10.33
CA VAL A 43 2.01 -1.28 -9.63
C VAL A 43 2.32 -1.18 -8.14
N PHE A 44 3.47 -0.61 -7.76
CA PHE A 44 3.85 -0.40 -6.38
C PHE A 44 2.83 0.46 -5.61
N PHE A 45 2.51 1.64 -6.16
CA PHE A 45 1.57 2.57 -5.53
C PHE A 45 0.14 2.07 -5.56
N LEU A 46 -0.21 1.18 -6.49
CA LEU A 46 -1.53 0.57 -6.56
C LEU A 46 -1.72 -0.48 -5.47
N ILE A 47 -0.76 -1.41 -5.29
CA ILE A 47 -0.98 -2.62 -4.48
C ILE A 47 -0.12 -2.65 -3.20
N PRO A 48 1.21 -2.89 -3.25
CA PRO A 48 2.04 -2.98 -2.03
C PRO A 48 1.94 -1.76 -1.13
N TYR A 49 2.00 -0.56 -1.71
CA TYR A 49 1.96 0.69 -0.95
C TYR A 49 0.66 0.83 -0.16
N ASN A 50 -0.49 0.48 -0.76
CA ASN A 50 -1.78 0.56 -0.06
C ASN A 50 -1.90 -0.50 1.03
N LEU A 51 -1.34 -1.70 0.84
CA LEU A 51 -1.25 -2.71 1.91
C LEU A 51 -0.38 -2.19 3.06
N ALA A 52 0.75 -1.57 2.76
CA ALA A 52 1.59 -0.96 3.79
C ALA A 52 0.85 0.18 4.50
N MET A 53 0.34 1.17 3.76
CA MET A 53 -0.33 2.33 4.30
C MET A 53 -1.54 1.95 5.18
N TYR A 54 -2.47 1.15 4.67
CA TYR A 54 -3.69 0.82 5.41
C TYR A 54 -3.51 -0.36 6.36
N GLY A 55 -2.76 -1.38 5.98
CA GLY A 55 -2.55 -2.57 6.81
C GLY A 55 -1.69 -2.27 8.03
N ILE A 56 -0.66 -1.43 7.92
CA ILE A 56 0.11 -0.97 9.09
C ILE A 56 -0.78 -0.13 10.01
N ASN A 57 -1.56 0.80 9.45
CA ASN A 57 -2.51 1.59 10.24
C ASN A 57 -3.50 0.69 10.99
N ASP A 58 -4.10 -0.31 10.36
CA ASP A 58 -5.04 -1.24 11.01
C ASP A 58 -4.39 -2.06 12.16
N VAL A 59 -3.06 -2.32 12.09
CA VAL A 59 -2.33 -3.01 13.17
C VAL A 59 -2.12 -2.12 14.39
N PHE A 60 -1.71 -0.86 14.16
CA PHE A 60 -1.38 0.06 15.25
C PHE A 60 -2.63 0.75 15.83
N ASP A 61 -3.69 0.90 15.04
CA ASP A 61 -4.97 1.47 15.48
C ASP A 61 -5.94 0.43 16.06
N TYR A 62 -5.53 -0.84 16.21
CA TYR A 62 -6.42 -1.93 16.64
C TYR A 62 -7.23 -1.63 17.92
N GLU A 63 -6.60 -1.08 18.96
CA GLU A 63 -7.29 -0.69 20.22
C GLU A 63 -8.27 0.48 19.99
N SER A 64 -7.87 1.41 19.14
CA SER A 64 -8.69 2.40 18.43
C SER A 64 -10.03 1.91 17.97
N ASP A 65 -9.87 0.90 17.12
CA ASP A 65 -10.82 0.37 16.18
C ASP A 65 -11.87 -0.47 16.85
N LEU A 66 -11.47 -1.25 17.86
CA LEU A 66 -12.37 -2.00 18.71
C LEU A 66 -13.40 -1.11 19.43
N ARG A 67 -13.04 0.14 19.72
CA ARG A 67 -13.88 1.09 20.44
C ARG A 67 -14.74 1.96 19.51
N ASN A 68 -14.54 1.87 18.19
CA ASN A 68 -15.24 2.69 17.22
C ASN A 68 -16.48 1.97 16.67
N PRO A 69 -17.71 2.41 16.99
CA PRO A 69 -18.94 1.77 16.52
C PRO A 69 -19.11 1.83 14.99
N ARG A 70 -18.35 2.70 14.30
CA ARG A 70 -18.37 2.84 12.84
C ARG A 70 -17.44 1.85 12.12
N LYS A 71 -16.58 1.12 12.85
CA LYS A 71 -15.64 0.14 12.25
C LYS A 71 -16.30 -1.24 12.16
N GLY A 72 -16.05 -1.95 11.05
CA GLY A 72 -16.72 -3.24 10.75
C GLY A 72 -17.53 -3.27 9.45
N GLY A 73 -17.60 -2.16 8.70
CA GLY A 73 -18.26 -2.06 7.39
C GLY A 73 -17.30 -2.21 6.20
N ALA A 74 -17.79 -1.87 4.99
CA ALA A 74 -17.07 -2.00 3.72
C ALA A 74 -15.76 -1.18 3.59
N HIS A 75 -15.48 -0.28 4.54
CA HIS A 75 -14.31 0.61 4.52
C HIS A 75 -13.17 0.17 5.46
N GLY A 76 -13.33 -0.92 6.20
CA GLY A 76 -12.31 -1.44 7.10
C GLY A 76 -12.92 -2.33 8.18
N ALA A 77 -12.65 -3.63 8.08
CA ALA A 77 -12.94 -4.56 9.16
C ALA A 77 -11.86 -4.42 10.25
N VAL A 78 -12.22 -4.64 11.51
CA VAL A 78 -11.22 -4.73 12.59
C VAL A 78 -10.32 -5.94 12.27
N LEU A 79 -9.02 -5.67 12.09
CA LEU A 79 -8.05 -6.72 11.79
C LEU A 79 -7.89 -7.63 13.02
N ASP A 80 -7.99 -8.94 12.84
CA ASP A 80 -7.74 -9.88 13.94
C ASP A 80 -6.30 -9.73 14.42
N ARG A 81 -6.10 -9.63 15.75
CA ARG A 81 -4.79 -9.53 16.40
C ARG A 81 -3.81 -10.62 15.94
N ARG A 82 -4.30 -11.82 15.61
CA ARG A 82 -3.50 -12.94 15.08
C ARG A 82 -2.84 -12.63 13.74
N LEU A 83 -3.42 -11.71 12.96
CA LEU A 83 -2.94 -11.33 11.64
C LEU A 83 -1.96 -10.17 11.67
N HIS A 84 -1.78 -9.47 12.79
CA HIS A 84 -0.91 -8.28 12.86
C HIS A 84 0.51 -8.56 12.35
N ARG A 85 1.15 -9.62 12.88
CA ARG A 85 2.50 -10.01 12.47
C ARG A 85 2.55 -10.37 10.99
N VAL A 86 1.52 -11.04 10.47
CA VAL A 86 1.43 -11.43 9.06
C VAL A 86 1.28 -10.19 8.18
N THR A 87 0.42 -9.24 8.56
CA THR A 87 0.21 -7.99 7.83
C THR A 87 1.50 -7.17 7.76
N LEU A 88 2.23 -7.03 8.87
CA LEU A 88 3.50 -6.29 8.88
C LEU A 88 4.56 -6.93 7.98
N TRP A 89 4.72 -8.26 8.04
CA TRP A 89 5.63 -8.98 7.14
C TRP A 89 5.20 -8.89 5.68
N ALA A 90 3.90 -9.05 5.39
CA ALA A 90 3.38 -8.96 4.04
C ALA A 90 3.58 -7.56 3.46
N ALA A 91 3.31 -6.50 4.24
CA ALA A 91 3.58 -5.12 3.86
C ALA A 91 5.08 -4.92 3.56
N GLY A 92 5.96 -5.26 4.50
CA GLY A 92 7.41 -5.09 4.33
C GLY A 92 7.97 -5.86 3.13
N LEU A 93 7.68 -7.16 3.04
CA LEU A 93 8.23 -8.03 1.99
C LEU A 93 7.66 -7.72 0.60
N SER A 94 6.39 -7.31 0.51
CA SER A 94 5.80 -6.92 -0.78
C SER A 94 6.31 -5.56 -1.27
N CYS A 95 6.62 -4.63 -0.37
CA CYS A 95 7.19 -3.33 -0.73
C CYS A 95 8.68 -3.40 -1.07
N LEU A 96 9.44 -4.25 -0.37
CA LEU A 96 10.90 -4.29 -0.45
C LEU A 96 11.48 -4.32 -1.87
N PRO A 97 11.08 -5.25 -2.78
CA PRO A 97 11.68 -5.30 -4.12
C PRO A 97 11.40 -4.04 -4.94
N PHE A 98 10.23 -3.42 -4.78
CA PHE A 98 9.86 -2.20 -5.49
C PHE A 98 10.65 -1.00 -4.97
N VAL A 99 10.75 -0.87 -3.64
CA VAL A 99 11.51 0.22 -3.00
C VAL A 99 12.98 0.13 -3.40
N VAL A 100 13.59 -1.06 -3.34
CA VAL A 100 14.98 -1.28 -3.78
C VAL A 100 15.16 -0.87 -5.24
N TYR A 101 14.27 -1.31 -6.13
CA TYR A 101 14.34 -0.93 -7.53
C TYR A 101 14.24 0.59 -7.73
N LEU A 102 13.24 1.24 -7.13
CA LEU A 102 13.00 2.68 -7.24
C LEU A 102 14.15 3.51 -6.67
N VAL A 103 14.77 3.04 -5.58
CA VAL A 103 16.00 3.61 -4.98
C VAL A 103 17.18 3.54 -5.95
N ILE A 104 17.35 2.41 -6.65
CA ILE A 104 18.48 2.21 -7.58
C ILE A 104 18.33 3.07 -8.84
N VAL A 105 17.12 3.18 -9.39
CA VAL A 105 16.88 3.91 -10.65
C VAL A 105 16.59 5.40 -10.44
N GLY A 106 16.22 5.80 -9.23
CA GLY A 106 15.94 7.19 -8.86
C GLY A 106 17.22 8.01 -8.72
N SER A 107 17.14 9.30 -9.07
CA SER A 107 18.24 10.25 -8.81
C SER A 107 18.30 10.61 -7.32
N ALA A 108 19.47 11.00 -6.80
CA ALA A 108 19.60 11.44 -5.41
C ALA A 108 18.64 12.59 -5.02
N LEU A 109 18.23 13.43 -5.99
CA LEU A 109 17.30 14.53 -5.74
C LEU A 109 15.89 14.05 -5.41
N SER A 110 15.47 12.84 -5.80
CA SER A 110 14.12 12.33 -5.47
C SER A 110 13.95 11.93 -4.01
N TRP A 111 14.98 12.11 -3.19
CA TRP A 111 15.03 11.74 -1.77
C TRP A 111 14.95 12.96 -0.84
N LEU A 112 15.13 14.17 -1.39
CA LEU A 112 15.12 15.45 -0.70
C LEU A 112 13.75 16.12 -0.86
#